data_AF-A0A952AUD1-F1
#
_entry.id   AF-A0A952AUD1-F1
#
_cell.length_a   1.000
_cell.length_b   1.000
_cell.length_c   1.000
_cell.angle_alpha   90.00
_cell.angle_beta   90.00
_cell.angle_gamma   90.00
#
_symmetry.space_group_name_H-M   'P 1'
#
loop_
_entity.id
_entity.type
_entity.pdbx_description
1 polymer ?
#
loop_
_entity_poly.entity_id
_entity_poly.type
_entity_poly.pdbx_seq_one_letter_code
_entity_poly.pdbx_strand_id
1 'polypeptide(L)'
;MDNSIEEIKRKIDIVEYIGSFITLKKAGRNFKAVCPFHNEKTPSFVISPERKIWHCFGACNEGGDVIKFLMKWENITFVEALKELAKKAGVSLKNISFEDKIWKKKERYLNMNLLTAEFYAFLLNKDKYGQKAKSYLDGRNIKQATIDKFQLGYAPQTWDSLRLFLKKKNYSDEEMFENGLLVKGAKGGYYDRFRGRLMFPIKDGRDFVIGFSGRNLNDVDKQAKYINSPETPVYRKRETLFGINLARESIRKEKNAYIVEGEFDVITPYQYGFTNFVAIKGTALTNEQLLLLKRFTDRVTLTLDVDVAGEQSTHRGIEEAERLDLEVKVARLSKGKDPDSSIREDINQFKKDITKTIPVYDYLIDSAQHRYPDGTSFSKKKIAEEVMPFIERITNPIIKSHYIKKMASVLEVSEESIGSMISLIKRKKKTEGVFKPKNKATTKEDRQTLIGKYLLSYIFQSEDPFLVFDRVFNQLQPKDFYLVSHQKIAEIFISFKKNEGRFNLDKFVSKLSSELRQVFDELYLLISINEPLKEDSLDRMIAEIKKFSILREIKLILESDESKSRKQELANLSKALKEVEKTLMS
;
A
#
# COMPACT_ATOMS: atom_id res chain seq x y z
N MET A 1 -4.44 32.57 -0.88
CA MET A 1 -3.97 31.24 -1.31
C MET A 1 -4.71 30.14 -0.55
N ASP A 2 -4.84 30.26 0.78
CA ASP A 2 -5.80 29.47 1.57
C ASP A 2 -7.20 29.46 0.95
N ASN A 3 -7.64 30.61 0.43
CA ASN A 3 -8.95 30.69 -0.22
C ASN A 3 -9.10 29.73 -1.43
N SER A 4 -8.05 29.47 -2.23
CA SER A 4 -8.16 28.55 -3.38
C SER A 4 -8.12 27.07 -2.95
N ILE A 5 -7.29 26.73 -1.95
CA ILE A 5 -7.24 25.38 -1.38
C ILE A 5 -8.57 25.06 -0.70
N GLU A 6 -9.06 25.98 0.14
CA GLU A 6 -10.35 25.84 0.81
C GLU A 6 -11.52 25.89 -0.18
N GLU A 7 -11.43 26.66 -1.27
CA GLU A 7 -12.42 26.63 -2.35
C GLU A 7 -12.46 25.26 -3.04
N ILE A 8 -11.31 24.65 -3.32
CA ILE A 8 -11.23 23.28 -3.88
C ILE A 8 -11.86 22.28 -2.91
N LYS A 9 -11.47 22.31 -1.63
CA LYS A 9 -12.07 21.44 -0.59
C LYS A 9 -13.55 21.75 -0.36
N ARG A 10 -14.02 22.95 -0.69
CA ARG A 10 -15.43 23.32 -0.61
C ARG A 10 -16.23 22.74 -1.77
N LYS A 11 -15.69 22.80 -2.98
CA LYS A 11 -16.36 22.33 -4.20
C LYS A 11 -16.28 20.82 -4.40
N ILE A 12 -15.28 20.16 -3.81
CA ILE A 12 -15.14 18.71 -3.88
C ILE A 12 -15.78 18.08 -2.65
N ASP A 13 -16.86 17.34 -2.87
CA ASP A 13 -17.39 16.43 -1.86
C ASP A 13 -16.41 15.26 -1.69
N ILE A 14 -15.83 15.14 -0.49
CA ILE A 14 -14.83 14.10 -0.21
C ILE A 14 -15.43 12.68 -0.26
N VAL A 15 -16.70 12.51 0.10
CA VAL A 15 -17.38 11.22 0.12
C VAL A 15 -17.65 10.78 -1.31
N GLU A 16 -18.19 11.66 -2.14
CA GLU A 16 -18.42 11.36 -3.56
C GLU A 16 -17.09 11.11 -4.28
N TYR A 17 -16.09 11.96 -4.03
CA TYR A 17 -14.77 11.82 -4.63
C TYR A 17 -14.13 10.48 -4.30
N ILE A 18 -13.98 10.15 -3.01
CA ILE A 18 -13.38 8.88 -2.58
C ILE A 18 -14.26 7.70 -2.99
N GLY A 19 -15.59 7.85 -2.94
CA GLY A 19 -16.58 6.86 -3.35
C GLY A 19 -16.49 6.46 -4.82
N SER A 20 -15.91 7.31 -5.68
CA SER A 20 -15.61 6.96 -7.06
C SER A 20 -14.42 5.98 -7.22
N PHE A 21 -13.60 5.82 -6.19
CA PHE A 21 -12.44 4.91 -6.18
C PHE A 21 -12.69 3.63 -5.38
N ILE A 22 -13.45 3.73 -4.28
CA ILE A 22 -13.70 2.62 -3.35
C ILE A 22 -15.15 2.58 -2.88
N THR A 23 -15.66 1.39 -2.59
CA THR A 23 -17.02 1.22 -2.07
C THR A 23 -17.13 1.67 -0.62
N LEU A 24 -18.00 2.65 -0.36
CA LEU A 24 -18.25 3.22 0.96
C LEU A 24 -19.52 2.64 1.60
N LYS A 25 -19.52 2.43 2.92
CA LYS A 25 -20.70 2.07 3.71
C LYS A 25 -20.98 3.15 4.75
N LYS A 26 -22.26 3.49 4.99
CA LYS A 26 -22.64 4.47 6.01
C LYS A 26 -22.35 3.95 7.42
N ALA A 27 -21.83 4.81 8.30
CA ALA A 27 -21.51 4.52 9.69
C ALA A 27 -21.85 5.75 10.57
N GLY A 28 -23.11 5.83 11.00
CA GLY A 28 -23.62 7.02 11.70
C GLY A 28 -23.60 8.26 10.79
N ARG A 29 -22.94 9.32 11.24
CA ARG A 29 -22.70 10.57 10.49
C ARG A 29 -21.55 10.45 9.47
N ASN A 30 -20.73 9.41 9.57
CA ASN A 30 -19.55 9.21 8.76
C ASN A 30 -19.75 8.03 7.77
N PHE A 31 -18.74 7.78 6.94
CA PHE A 31 -18.67 6.63 6.03
C PHE A 31 -17.46 5.78 6.37
N LYS A 32 -17.52 4.46 6.15
CA LYS A 32 -16.41 3.54 6.34
C LYS A 32 -16.19 2.61 5.15
N ALA A 33 -14.94 2.22 4.93
CA ALA A 33 -14.50 1.27 3.91
C ALA A 33 -13.30 0.45 4.40
N VAL A 34 -12.96 -0.60 3.67
CA VAL A 34 -11.64 -1.25 3.77
C VAL A 34 -10.61 -0.27 3.23
N CYS A 35 -9.50 -0.08 3.95
CA CYS A 35 -8.47 0.86 3.52
C CYS A 35 -7.85 0.44 2.18
N PRO A 36 -7.73 1.36 1.20
CA PRO A 36 -7.08 1.05 -0.06
C PRO A 36 -5.55 1.12 -0.02
N PHE A 37 -4.97 1.56 1.11
CA PHE A 37 -3.53 1.84 1.24
C PHE A 37 -2.78 0.77 2.05
N HIS A 38 -3.50 -0.12 2.73
CA HIS A 38 -2.90 -1.27 3.40
C HIS A 38 -3.84 -2.47 3.35
N ASN A 39 -3.27 -3.65 3.59
CA ASN A 39 -4.02 -4.90 3.53
C ASN A 39 -4.80 -5.14 4.83
N GLU A 40 -6.13 -5.14 4.76
CA GLU A 40 -7.02 -5.51 5.85
C GLU A 40 -8.36 -6.05 5.35
N LYS A 41 -9.09 -6.75 6.23
CA LYS A 41 -10.44 -7.28 5.92
C LYS A 41 -11.56 -6.51 6.60
N THR A 42 -11.25 -5.84 7.72
CA THR A 42 -12.22 -5.07 8.50
C THR A 42 -12.19 -3.61 8.05
N PRO A 43 -13.35 -2.96 7.84
CA PRO A 43 -13.38 -1.54 7.48
C PRO A 43 -12.74 -0.67 8.58
N SER A 44 -11.56 -0.10 8.33
CA SER A 44 -10.90 0.85 9.23
C SER A 44 -10.75 2.25 8.66
N PHE A 45 -11.02 2.42 7.36
CA PHE A 45 -10.94 3.68 6.65
C PHE A 45 -12.24 4.46 6.82
N VAL A 46 -12.22 5.56 7.56
CA VAL A 46 -13.39 6.38 7.89
C VAL A 46 -13.28 7.73 7.21
N ILE A 47 -14.38 8.22 6.66
CA ILE A 47 -14.51 9.52 6.01
C ILE A 47 -15.57 10.32 6.74
N SER A 48 -15.23 11.53 7.17
CA SER A 48 -16.22 12.49 7.68
C SER A 48 -16.60 13.49 6.58
N PRO A 49 -17.88 13.52 6.18
CA PRO A 49 -18.38 14.55 5.26
C PRO A 49 -18.29 15.95 5.90
N GLU A 50 -18.65 16.06 7.19
CA GLU A 50 -18.68 17.32 7.93
C GLU A 50 -17.28 17.92 8.10
N ARG A 51 -16.31 17.09 8.52
CA ARG A 51 -14.92 17.52 8.71
C ARG A 51 -14.11 17.56 7.42
N LYS A 52 -14.62 16.98 6.32
CA LYS A 52 -13.95 16.86 5.01
C LYS A 52 -12.58 16.19 5.06
N ILE A 53 -12.47 15.17 5.89
CA ILE A 53 -11.24 14.41 6.13
C ILE A 53 -11.54 12.91 6.12
N TRP A 54 -10.49 12.13 5.97
CA TRP A 54 -10.49 10.69 6.21
C TRP A 54 -9.40 10.32 7.19
N HIS A 55 -9.61 9.23 7.93
CA HIS A 55 -8.60 8.60 8.76
C HIS A 55 -8.77 7.08 8.71
N CYS A 56 -7.67 6.38 8.68
CA CYS A 56 -7.59 4.94 8.67
C CYS A 56 -7.07 4.46 10.02
N PHE A 57 -7.94 3.82 10.80
CA PHE A 57 -7.60 3.29 12.12
C PHE A 57 -6.96 1.90 12.09
N GLY A 58 -6.66 1.39 10.89
CA GLY A 58 -5.90 0.16 10.67
C GLY A 58 -4.39 0.37 10.81
N ALA A 59 -3.61 -0.60 10.30
CA ALA A 59 -2.16 -0.64 10.49
C ALA A 59 -1.39 0.56 9.89
N CYS A 60 -1.94 1.25 8.89
CA CYS A 60 -1.27 2.41 8.32
C CYS A 60 -1.38 3.67 9.20
N ASN A 61 -2.42 3.78 10.05
CA ASN A 61 -2.73 4.99 10.83
C ASN A 61 -2.72 6.30 10.01
N GLU A 62 -3.06 6.16 8.73
CA GLU A 62 -3.22 7.17 7.68
C GLU A 62 -4.32 8.19 7.92
N GLY A 63 -4.10 9.50 7.77
CA GLY A 63 -5.20 10.47 7.72
C GLY A 63 -4.91 11.69 6.85
N GLY A 64 -5.96 12.37 6.42
CA GLY A 64 -5.85 13.63 5.69
C GLY A 64 -7.13 14.06 5.00
N ASP A 65 -7.01 15.01 4.08
CA ASP A 65 -8.13 15.50 3.25
C ASP A 65 -8.14 14.82 1.87
N VAL A 66 -9.03 15.27 0.99
CA VAL A 66 -9.15 14.78 -0.39
C VAL A 66 -7.84 14.94 -1.19
N ILE A 67 -7.04 15.97 -0.88
CA ILE A 67 -5.74 16.20 -1.53
C ILE A 67 -4.77 15.11 -1.08
N LYS A 68 -4.67 14.86 0.24
CA LYS A 68 -3.83 13.79 0.78
C LYS A 68 -4.26 12.40 0.29
N PHE A 69 -5.56 12.16 0.13
CA PHE A 69 -6.07 10.93 -0.47
C PHE A 69 -5.52 10.76 -1.89
N LEU A 70 -5.70 11.77 -2.75
CA LEU A 70 -5.24 11.72 -4.14
C LEU A 70 -3.72 11.59 -4.24
N MET A 71 -2.97 12.31 -3.40
CA MET A 71 -1.52 12.16 -3.28
C MET A 71 -1.11 10.71 -3.03
N LYS A 72 -1.77 10.02 -2.11
CA LYS A 72 -1.47 8.61 -1.83
C LYS A 72 -1.98 7.68 -2.92
N TRP A 73 -3.16 7.96 -3.45
CA TRP A 73 -3.79 7.13 -4.46
C TRP A 73 -2.94 7.12 -5.74
N GLU A 74 -2.61 8.29 -6.28
CA GLU A 74 -1.83 8.41 -7.52
C GLU A 74 -0.31 8.43 -7.29
N ASN A 75 0.15 8.39 -6.03
CA ASN A 75 1.56 8.56 -5.63
C ASN A 75 2.15 9.90 -6.12
N ILE A 76 1.38 10.96 -5.95
CA ILE A 76 1.69 12.30 -6.43
C ILE A 76 1.96 13.27 -5.28
N THR A 77 2.59 14.39 -5.60
CA THR A 77 2.85 15.47 -4.68
C THR A 77 1.60 16.30 -4.41
N PHE A 78 1.69 17.15 -3.38
CA PHE A 78 0.63 18.06 -3.01
C PHE A 78 0.22 18.99 -4.16
N VAL A 79 1.20 19.52 -4.91
CA VAL A 79 0.93 20.46 -6.02
C VAL A 79 0.24 19.76 -7.19
N GLU A 80 0.63 18.53 -7.53
CA GLU A 80 -0.05 17.74 -8.57
C GLU A 80 -1.50 17.46 -8.19
N ALA A 81 -1.71 16.97 -6.98
CA ALA A 81 -3.04 16.71 -6.46
C ALA A 81 -3.88 17.99 -6.45
N LEU A 82 -3.29 19.13 -6.07
CA LEU A 82 -3.97 20.41 -6.09
C LEU A 82 -4.36 20.83 -7.51
N LYS A 83 -3.47 20.68 -8.51
CA LYS A 83 -3.77 21.01 -9.92
C LYS A 83 -4.89 20.14 -10.48
N GLU A 84 -4.85 18.83 -10.21
CA GLU A 84 -5.86 17.88 -10.66
C GLU A 84 -7.23 18.16 -10.04
N LEU A 85 -7.26 18.36 -8.71
CA LEU A 85 -8.47 18.70 -7.98
C LEU A 85 -8.99 20.10 -8.36
N ALA A 86 -8.12 21.07 -8.63
CA ALA A 86 -8.52 22.39 -9.12
C ALA A 86 -9.20 22.32 -10.48
N LYS A 87 -8.66 21.52 -11.41
CA LYS A 87 -9.27 21.27 -12.71
C LYS A 87 -10.65 20.63 -12.54
N LYS A 88 -10.77 19.63 -11.66
CA LYS A 88 -12.04 18.96 -11.36
C LYS A 88 -13.06 19.91 -10.70
N ALA A 89 -12.60 20.81 -9.84
CA ALA A 89 -13.42 21.79 -9.12
C ALA A 89 -13.75 23.06 -9.94
N GLY A 90 -13.18 23.23 -11.14
CA GLY A 90 -13.30 24.47 -11.91
C GLY A 90 -12.73 25.69 -11.18
N VAL A 91 -11.64 25.52 -10.43
CA VAL A 91 -10.98 26.59 -9.66
C VAL A 91 -9.69 26.98 -10.36
N SER A 92 -9.51 28.28 -10.64
CA SER A 92 -8.25 28.79 -11.20
C SER A 92 -7.22 29.00 -10.09
N LEU A 93 -6.11 28.27 -10.15
CA LEU A 93 -4.98 28.46 -9.23
C LEU A 93 -4.18 29.70 -9.64
N LYS A 94 -4.40 30.84 -8.98
CA LYS A 94 -3.56 32.05 -9.15
C LYS A 94 -2.21 31.83 -8.44
N ASN A 95 -1.10 32.04 -9.15
CA ASN A 95 0.30 31.99 -8.67
C ASN A 95 0.54 31.09 -7.45
N ILE A 96 0.72 29.79 -7.70
CA ILE A 96 1.15 28.83 -6.67
C ILE A 96 2.61 29.15 -6.33
N SER A 97 2.86 30.05 -5.38
CA SER A 97 4.21 30.27 -4.83
C SER A 97 4.48 29.29 -3.69
N PHE A 98 4.29 27.99 -3.93
CA PHE A 98 4.93 26.99 -3.09
C PHE A 98 6.34 26.78 -3.65
N GLU A 99 7.35 27.25 -2.93
CA GLU A 99 8.69 26.64 -3.02
C GLU A 99 8.64 25.26 -2.37
N ASP A 100 7.80 24.37 -2.90
CA ASP A 100 7.89 22.97 -2.56
C ASP A 100 9.17 22.44 -3.23
N LYS A 101 10.28 22.57 -2.50
CA LYS A 101 11.60 22.09 -2.91
C LYS A 101 11.55 20.60 -3.26
N ILE A 102 10.65 19.83 -2.63
CA ILE A 102 10.45 18.41 -2.92
C ILE A 102 9.76 18.24 -4.27
N TRP A 103 8.70 19.01 -4.57
CA TRP A 103 8.04 19.01 -5.89
C TRP A 103 8.99 19.45 -6.99
N LYS A 104 9.60 20.64 -6.86
CA LYS A 104 10.52 21.17 -7.87
C LYS A 104 11.63 20.16 -8.16
N LYS A 105 12.13 19.47 -7.14
CA LYS A 105 13.12 18.39 -7.29
C LYS A 105 12.54 17.17 -8.02
N LYS A 106 11.35 16.69 -7.64
CA LYS A 106 10.67 15.58 -8.34
C LYS A 106 10.37 15.91 -9.80
N GLU A 107 9.75 17.04 -10.09
CA GLU A 107 9.45 17.52 -11.45
C GLU A 107 10.75 17.65 -12.27
N ARG A 108 11.80 18.20 -11.66
CA ARG A 108 13.13 18.28 -12.28
C ARG A 108 13.71 16.90 -12.60
N TYR A 109 13.48 15.89 -11.75
CA TYR A 109 13.94 14.51 -11.97
C TYR A 109 13.10 13.77 -13.01
N LEU A 110 11.78 13.98 -13.04
CA LEU A 110 10.91 13.48 -14.11
C LEU A 110 11.29 14.08 -15.46
N ASN A 111 11.55 15.39 -15.52
CA ASN A 111 12.03 16.04 -16.75
C ASN A 111 13.41 15.52 -17.18
N MET A 112 14.32 15.27 -16.23
CA MET A 112 15.62 14.68 -16.51
C MET A 112 15.48 13.26 -17.08
N ASN A 113 14.56 12.46 -16.55
CA ASN A 113 14.24 11.14 -17.07
C ASN A 113 13.62 11.21 -18.46
N LEU A 114 12.70 12.14 -18.70
CA LEU A 114 12.12 12.35 -20.03
C LEU A 114 13.22 12.66 -21.07
N LEU A 115 14.08 13.64 -20.78
CA LEU A 115 15.22 14.00 -21.65
C LEU A 115 16.18 12.82 -21.86
N THR A 116 16.37 11.99 -20.83
CA THR A 116 17.21 10.78 -20.92
C THR A 116 16.57 9.73 -21.84
N ALA A 117 15.25 9.53 -21.74
CA ALA A 117 14.52 8.62 -22.62
C ALA A 117 14.58 9.09 -24.07
N GLU A 118 14.37 10.38 -24.32
CA GLU A 118 14.51 11.01 -25.65
C GLU A 118 15.92 10.87 -26.20
N PHE A 119 16.95 11.10 -25.36
CA PHE A 119 18.35 10.92 -25.75
C PHE A 119 18.64 9.49 -26.18
N TYR A 120 18.21 8.49 -25.42
CA TYR A 120 18.41 7.08 -25.78
C TYR A 120 17.59 6.66 -27.00
N ALA A 121 16.35 7.12 -27.14
CA ALA A 121 15.53 6.86 -28.32
C ALA A 121 16.15 7.47 -29.59
N PHE A 122 16.69 8.68 -29.48
CA PHE A 122 17.44 9.31 -30.56
C PHE A 122 18.67 8.49 -30.96
N LEU A 123 19.46 8.02 -29.99
CA LEU A 123 20.65 7.21 -30.26
C LEU A 123 20.34 5.83 -30.83
N LEU A 124 19.23 5.20 -30.45
CA LEU A 124 18.76 3.96 -31.07
C LEU A 124 18.58 4.15 -32.59
N ASN A 125 18.06 5.30 -32.99
CA ASN A 125 17.80 5.61 -34.40
C ASN A 125 19.04 6.01 -35.20
N LYS A 126 20.20 6.24 -34.56
CA LYS A 126 21.45 6.60 -35.24
C LYS A 126 22.29 5.38 -35.57
N ASP A 127 22.56 5.16 -36.86
CA ASP A 127 23.22 3.93 -37.34
C ASP A 127 24.60 3.69 -36.71
N LYS A 128 25.41 4.74 -36.49
CA LYS A 128 26.71 4.63 -35.83
C LYS A 128 26.65 4.04 -34.42
N TYR A 129 25.53 4.20 -33.70
CA TYR A 129 25.39 3.79 -32.31
C TYR A 129 24.39 2.65 -32.15
N GLY A 130 23.17 2.83 -32.67
CA GLY A 130 22.03 1.96 -32.42
C GLY A 130 21.92 0.72 -33.30
N GLN A 131 22.76 0.54 -34.33
CA GLN A 131 22.63 -0.58 -35.28
C GLN A 131 22.56 -1.94 -34.57
N LYS A 132 23.41 -2.18 -33.57
CA LYS A 132 23.37 -3.43 -32.79
C LYS A 132 22.05 -3.65 -32.07
N ALA A 133 21.48 -2.58 -31.48
CA ALA A 133 20.21 -2.64 -30.79
C ALA A 133 19.02 -2.79 -31.75
N LYS A 134 19.07 -2.13 -32.92
CA LYS A 134 18.09 -2.31 -34.01
C LYS A 134 18.09 -3.75 -34.49
N SER A 135 19.25 -4.32 -34.87
CA SER A 135 19.34 -5.72 -35.31
C SER A 135 18.85 -6.71 -34.25
N TYR A 136 19.06 -6.40 -32.97
CA TYR A 136 18.52 -7.19 -31.87
C TYR A 136 16.98 -7.16 -31.79
N LEU A 137 16.38 -5.97 -31.96
CA LEU A 137 14.93 -5.79 -32.00
C LEU A 137 14.31 -6.42 -33.26
N ASP A 138 14.98 -6.29 -34.40
CA ASP A 138 14.58 -6.90 -35.67
C ASP A 138 14.60 -8.43 -35.58
N GLY A 139 15.65 -9.01 -34.98
CA GLY A 139 15.71 -10.45 -34.70
C GLY A 139 14.63 -10.95 -33.73
N ARG A 140 13.98 -10.05 -32.98
CA ARG A 140 12.81 -10.31 -32.13
C ARG A 140 11.48 -9.95 -32.81
N ASN A 141 11.49 -9.49 -34.05
CA ASN A 141 10.33 -9.02 -34.80
C ASN A 141 9.56 -7.88 -34.10
N ILE A 142 10.27 -6.96 -33.42
CA ILE A 142 9.65 -5.80 -32.78
C ILE A 142 9.51 -4.68 -33.81
N LYS A 143 8.26 -4.29 -34.10
CA LYS A 143 7.91 -3.27 -35.09
C LYS A 143 8.26 -1.87 -34.60
N GLN A 144 8.60 -0.97 -35.53
CA GLN A 144 8.90 0.44 -35.21
C GLN A 144 7.79 1.13 -34.40
N ALA A 145 6.52 0.91 -34.74
CA ALA A 145 5.41 1.48 -33.97
C ALA A 145 5.41 1.03 -32.49
N THR A 146 5.84 -0.20 -32.21
CA THR A 146 6.00 -0.73 -30.84
C THR A 146 7.23 -0.10 -30.17
N ILE A 147 8.35 0.02 -30.89
CA ILE A 147 9.58 0.71 -30.43
C ILE A 147 9.23 2.14 -29.98
N ASP A 148 8.49 2.88 -30.81
CA ASP A 148 8.08 4.25 -30.55
C ASP A 148 7.09 4.32 -29.37
N LYS A 149 6.11 3.40 -29.32
CA LYS A 149 5.09 3.37 -28.26
C LYS A 149 5.69 3.15 -26.88
N PHE A 150 6.67 2.26 -26.77
CA PHE A 150 7.40 2.00 -25.52
C PHE A 150 8.61 2.92 -25.32
N GLN A 151 8.90 3.81 -26.28
CA GLN A 151 10.06 4.70 -26.28
C GLN A 151 11.37 3.95 -26.04
N LEU A 152 11.54 2.80 -26.69
CA LEU A 152 12.77 2.02 -26.56
C LEU A 152 13.97 2.85 -27.06
N GLY A 153 15.11 2.69 -26.40
CA GLY A 153 16.31 3.47 -26.70
C GLY A 153 17.58 2.63 -26.64
N TYR A 154 18.72 3.26 -26.88
CA TYR A 154 20.03 2.62 -26.74
C TYR A 154 21.00 3.51 -25.97
N ALA A 155 21.58 2.94 -24.91
CA ALA A 155 22.68 3.53 -24.19
C ALA A 155 24.00 3.05 -24.83
N PRO A 156 24.80 3.95 -25.43
CA PRO A 156 26.05 3.57 -26.10
C PRO A 156 27.08 3.03 -25.09
N GLN A 157 28.06 2.27 -25.58
CA GLN A 157 29.14 1.73 -24.75
C GLN A 157 30.21 2.81 -24.47
N THR A 158 29.81 3.85 -23.73
CA THR A 158 30.66 5.00 -23.39
C THR A 158 30.50 5.33 -21.91
N TRP A 159 31.50 5.98 -21.31
CA TRP A 159 31.51 6.23 -19.86
C TRP A 159 30.70 7.44 -19.41
N ASP A 160 30.43 8.42 -20.28
CA ASP A 160 29.90 9.74 -19.85
C ASP A 160 29.03 10.45 -20.90
N SER A 161 28.55 9.75 -21.92
CA SER A 161 27.72 10.35 -22.99
C SER A 161 26.45 11.02 -22.46
N LEU A 162 25.73 10.35 -21.57
CA LEU A 162 24.51 10.88 -20.95
C LEU A 162 24.88 12.00 -19.98
N ARG A 163 25.92 11.79 -19.17
CA ARG A 163 26.44 12.81 -18.25
C ARG A 163 26.75 14.12 -18.97
N LEU A 164 27.51 14.08 -20.07
CA LEU A 164 27.87 15.26 -20.86
C LEU A 164 26.64 15.92 -21.49
N PHE A 165 25.68 15.13 -21.97
CA PHE A 165 24.41 15.63 -22.49
C PHE A 165 23.60 16.37 -21.42
N LEU A 166 23.40 15.76 -20.24
CA LEU A 166 22.62 16.35 -19.15
C LEU A 166 23.32 17.54 -18.48
N LYS A 167 24.66 17.56 -18.44
CA LYS A 167 25.43 18.75 -18.04
C LYS A 167 25.11 19.96 -18.92
N LYS A 168 25.02 19.77 -20.25
CA LYS A 168 24.59 20.83 -21.18
C LYS A 168 23.14 21.27 -20.98
N LYS A 169 22.33 20.47 -20.29
CA LYS A 169 20.95 20.80 -19.86
C LYS A 169 20.88 21.35 -18.43
N ASN A 170 22.02 21.75 -17.85
CA ASN A 170 22.15 22.34 -16.52
C ASN A 170 21.75 21.41 -15.37
N TYR A 171 21.96 20.10 -15.49
CA TYR A 171 21.85 19.16 -14.37
C TYR A 171 23.22 18.93 -13.71
N SER A 172 23.28 18.86 -12.38
CA SER A 172 24.50 18.54 -11.65
C SER A 172 24.79 17.03 -11.64
N ASP A 173 26.02 16.63 -11.33
CA ASP A 173 26.36 15.19 -11.25
C ASP A 173 25.64 14.53 -10.07
N GLU A 174 25.47 15.26 -8.98
CA GLU A 174 24.72 14.85 -7.79
C GLU A 174 23.24 14.57 -8.13
N GLU A 175 22.60 15.45 -8.91
CA GLU A 175 21.21 15.24 -9.33
C GLU A 175 21.06 13.98 -10.18
N MET A 176 21.96 13.79 -11.15
CA MET A 176 21.94 12.60 -12.01
C MET A 176 22.25 11.33 -11.21
N PHE A 177 23.13 11.39 -10.21
CA PHE A 177 23.41 10.28 -9.30
C PHE A 177 22.20 9.93 -8.42
N GLU A 178 21.57 10.92 -7.79
CA GLU A 178 20.37 10.73 -6.96
C GLU A 178 19.18 10.18 -7.76
N ASN A 179 19.06 10.56 -9.03
CA ASN A 179 18.04 10.02 -9.92
C ASN A 179 18.46 8.69 -10.59
N GLY A 180 19.57 8.09 -10.15
CA GLY A 180 19.99 6.76 -10.58
C GLY A 180 20.60 6.68 -11.97
N LEU A 181 20.92 7.80 -12.62
CA LEU A 181 21.51 7.85 -13.96
C LEU A 181 23.03 7.70 -13.96
N LEU A 182 23.71 8.10 -12.87
CA LEU A 182 25.17 7.96 -12.71
C LEU A 182 25.56 7.04 -11.55
N VAL A 183 26.71 6.39 -11.66
CA VAL A 183 27.36 5.65 -10.58
C VAL A 183 28.58 6.44 -10.11
N LYS A 184 28.79 6.49 -8.80
CA LYS A 184 30.01 7.07 -8.21
C LYS A 184 31.12 6.02 -8.17
N GLY A 185 32.25 6.30 -8.81
CA GLY A 185 33.43 5.45 -8.80
C GLY A 185 34.22 5.55 -7.51
N ALA A 186 35.05 4.54 -7.23
CA ALA A 186 35.86 4.46 -6.01
C ALA A 186 36.80 5.66 -5.80
N LYS A 187 37.26 6.27 -6.89
CA LYS A 187 38.14 7.46 -6.87
C LYS A 187 37.39 8.80 -6.85
N GLY A 188 36.07 8.79 -6.62
CA GLY A 188 35.26 10.01 -6.43
C GLY A 188 34.60 10.60 -7.68
N GLY A 189 34.93 10.12 -8.90
CA GLY A 189 34.28 10.55 -10.16
C GLY A 189 32.93 9.88 -10.44
N TYR A 190 32.17 10.40 -11.40
CA TYR A 190 30.88 9.84 -11.85
C TYR A 190 30.95 9.31 -13.27
N TYR A 191 30.20 8.24 -13.56
CA TYR A 191 30.04 7.68 -14.90
C TYR A 191 28.62 7.19 -15.15
N ASP A 192 28.22 7.13 -16.42
CA ASP A 192 26.91 6.69 -16.89
C ASP A 192 26.58 5.30 -16.36
N ARG A 193 25.39 5.09 -15.77
CA ARG A 193 24.97 3.78 -15.26
C ARG A 193 24.81 2.75 -16.36
N PHE A 194 24.08 3.15 -17.39
CA PHE A 194 23.68 2.29 -18.50
C PHE A 194 24.66 2.51 -19.65
N ARG A 195 25.29 1.42 -20.09
CA ARG A 195 26.32 1.42 -21.14
C ARG A 195 26.19 0.16 -21.97
N GLY A 196 26.14 0.29 -23.29
CA GLY A 196 26.00 -0.84 -24.23
C GLY A 196 24.68 -1.59 -24.06
N ARG A 197 23.60 -0.89 -23.71
CA ARG A 197 22.33 -1.49 -23.30
C ARG A 197 21.18 -1.01 -24.16
N LEU A 198 20.30 -1.95 -24.54
CA LEU A 198 18.95 -1.62 -24.99
C LEU A 198 18.17 -1.11 -23.79
N MET A 199 17.55 0.06 -23.95
CA MET A 199 16.92 0.82 -22.88
C MET A 199 15.41 0.73 -22.95
N PHE A 200 14.80 0.46 -21.80
CA PHE A 200 13.36 0.41 -21.57
C PHE A 200 12.99 1.46 -20.53
N PRO A 201 12.39 2.59 -20.93
CA PRO A 201 11.84 3.55 -19.99
C PRO A 201 10.78 2.89 -19.10
N ILE A 202 10.90 3.07 -17.79
CA ILE A 202 9.90 2.62 -16.82
C ILE A 202 8.98 3.81 -16.55
N LYS A 203 7.68 3.61 -16.77
CA LYS A 203 6.67 4.66 -16.62
C LYS A 203 5.70 4.37 -15.47
N ASP A 204 5.27 5.41 -14.78
CA ASP A 204 4.17 5.32 -13.81
C ASP A 204 2.80 5.21 -14.50
N GLY A 205 1.72 5.05 -13.74
CA GLY A 205 0.36 4.94 -14.31
C GLY A 205 -0.13 6.16 -15.10
N ARG A 206 0.60 7.29 -15.08
CA ARG A 206 0.29 8.55 -15.76
C ARG A 206 1.21 8.82 -16.96
N ASP A 207 2.03 7.84 -17.34
CA ASP A 207 2.98 7.89 -18.44
C ASP A 207 4.27 8.70 -18.18
N PHE A 208 4.53 9.11 -16.92
CA PHE A 208 5.80 9.76 -16.59
C PHE A 208 6.95 8.77 -16.52
N VAL A 209 8.10 9.09 -17.14
CA VAL A 209 9.31 8.28 -17.03
C VAL A 209 9.93 8.45 -15.63
N ILE A 210 9.88 7.39 -14.84
CA ILE A 210 10.36 7.40 -13.45
C ILE A 210 11.72 6.71 -13.29
N GLY A 211 12.09 5.83 -14.22
CA GLY A 211 13.37 5.15 -14.22
C GLY A 211 13.59 4.36 -15.50
N PHE A 212 14.58 3.47 -15.50
CA PHE A 212 14.98 2.71 -16.68
C PHE A 212 15.33 1.26 -16.33
N SER A 213 15.12 0.37 -17.30
CA SER A 213 15.77 -0.93 -17.37
C SER A 213 16.68 -0.98 -18.58
N GLY A 214 17.83 -1.61 -18.44
CA GLY A 214 18.84 -1.73 -19.48
C GLY A 214 19.24 -3.17 -19.70
N ARG A 215 18.95 -3.72 -20.89
CA ARG A 215 19.39 -5.06 -21.30
C ARG A 215 20.76 -4.99 -21.95
N ASN A 216 21.73 -5.74 -21.44
CA ASN A 216 23.03 -5.89 -22.07
C ASN A 216 22.89 -6.62 -23.40
N LEU A 217 23.52 -6.08 -24.45
CA LEU A 217 23.58 -6.70 -25.77
C LEU A 217 24.94 -7.37 -26.05
N ASN A 218 25.88 -7.31 -25.10
CA ASN A 218 27.18 -7.96 -25.18
C ASN A 218 27.17 -9.27 -24.37
N ASP A 219 27.10 -10.40 -25.07
CA ASP A 219 27.11 -11.74 -24.45
C ASP A 219 28.50 -12.15 -23.89
N VAL A 220 29.56 -11.40 -24.23
CA VAL A 220 30.94 -11.67 -23.80
C VAL A 220 31.25 -11.02 -22.43
N ASP A 221 30.49 -10.00 -22.04
CA ASP A 221 30.69 -9.29 -20.77
C ASP A 221 30.03 -10.05 -19.61
N LYS A 222 30.79 -10.35 -18.54
CA LYS A 222 30.27 -10.95 -17.28
C LYS A 222 29.27 -10.06 -16.51
N GLN A 223 28.74 -9.01 -17.14
CA GLN A 223 27.77 -8.11 -16.53
C GLN A 223 26.36 -8.72 -16.51
N ALA A 224 25.55 -8.31 -15.55
CA ALA A 224 24.15 -8.72 -15.48
C ALA A 224 23.40 -8.41 -16.79
N LYS A 225 22.65 -9.41 -17.28
CA LYS A 225 21.82 -9.35 -18.49
C LYS A 225 20.85 -8.18 -18.47
N TYR A 226 20.25 -7.91 -17.31
CA TYR A 226 19.39 -6.76 -17.05
C TYR A 226 19.86 -6.00 -15.81
N ILE A 227 19.78 -4.69 -15.87
CA ILE A 227 19.92 -3.81 -14.70
C ILE A 227 18.76 -2.81 -14.70
N ASN A 228 18.23 -2.52 -13.51
CA ASN A 228 17.23 -1.48 -13.31
C ASN A 228 17.87 -0.24 -12.67
N SER A 229 17.23 0.91 -12.81
CA SER A 229 17.48 2.06 -11.93
C SER A 229 17.43 1.62 -10.46
N PRO A 230 18.27 2.20 -9.58
CA PRO A 230 18.15 2.03 -8.13
C PRO A 230 16.86 2.71 -7.63
N GLU A 231 16.55 2.57 -6.35
CA GLU A 231 15.52 3.40 -5.71
C GLU A 231 15.88 4.90 -5.85
N THR A 232 14.93 5.72 -6.27
CA THR A 232 15.11 7.17 -6.44
C THR A 232 13.91 7.92 -5.80
N PRO A 233 13.97 9.26 -5.68
CA PRO A 233 12.82 10.03 -5.22
C PRO A 233 11.54 9.88 -6.08
N VAL A 234 11.68 9.41 -7.33
CA VAL A 234 10.56 9.24 -8.29
C VAL A 234 10.29 7.79 -8.68
N TYR A 235 11.19 6.85 -8.36
CA TYR A 235 11.04 5.43 -8.72
C TYR A 235 11.24 4.52 -7.52
N ARG A 236 10.23 3.67 -7.29
CA ARG A 236 10.25 2.61 -6.29
C ARG A 236 9.95 1.27 -6.93
N LYS A 237 10.93 0.36 -6.89
CA LYS A 237 10.87 -0.93 -7.58
C LYS A 237 9.69 -1.77 -7.09
N ARG A 238 9.46 -1.77 -5.78
CA ARG A 238 8.42 -2.56 -5.12
C ARG A 238 6.99 -2.06 -5.38
N GLU A 239 6.82 -0.85 -5.90
CA GLU A 239 5.51 -0.21 -6.13
C GLU A 239 5.20 -0.09 -7.64
N THR A 240 6.15 -0.47 -8.50
CA THR A 240 6.07 -0.25 -9.95
C THR A 240 5.92 -1.57 -10.70
N LEU A 241 5.07 -1.53 -11.73
CA LEU A 241 4.91 -2.58 -12.74
C LEU A 241 5.20 -1.98 -14.12
N PHE A 242 6.08 -2.60 -14.92
CA PHE A 242 6.32 -2.12 -16.27
C PHE A 242 5.13 -2.43 -17.18
N GLY A 243 4.77 -1.46 -18.01
CA GLY A 243 3.59 -1.51 -18.88
C GLY A 243 2.28 -1.05 -18.24
N ILE A 244 2.26 -0.72 -16.94
CA ILE A 244 1.02 -0.34 -16.24
C ILE A 244 0.30 0.87 -16.86
N ASN A 245 1.06 1.84 -17.37
CA ASN A 245 0.56 3.01 -18.11
C ASN A 245 -0.29 2.61 -19.32
N LEU A 246 0.06 1.52 -20.00
CA LEU A 246 -0.63 1.01 -21.18
C LEU A 246 -1.70 -0.04 -20.83
N ALA A 247 -1.51 -0.77 -19.73
CA ALA A 247 -2.34 -1.92 -19.38
C ALA A 247 -3.56 -1.59 -18.51
N ARG A 248 -3.56 -0.48 -17.77
CA ARG A 248 -4.62 -0.16 -16.78
C ARG A 248 -6.06 -0.24 -17.34
N GLU A 249 -6.26 0.23 -18.57
CA GLU A 249 -7.59 0.28 -19.20
C GLU A 249 -8.04 -1.11 -19.66
N SER A 250 -7.15 -1.87 -20.29
CA SER A 250 -7.42 -3.24 -20.73
C SER A 250 -7.56 -4.20 -19.55
N ILE A 251 -6.77 -4.04 -18.48
CA ILE A 251 -6.94 -4.80 -17.24
C ILE A 251 -8.35 -4.62 -16.68
N ARG A 252 -8.85 -3.38 -16.64
CA ARG A 252 -10.21 -3.09 -16.17
C ARG A 252 -11.28 -3.69 -17.07
N LYS A 253 -11.12 -3.55 -18.39
CA LYS A 253 -12.08 -4.05 -19.39
C LYS A 253 -12.15 -5.58 -19.39
N GLU A 254 -11.01 -6.25 -19.44
CA GLU A 254 -10.88 -7.70 -19.51
C GLU A 254 -10.99 -8.37 -18.12
N LYS A 255 -11.02 -7.57 -17.05
CA LYS A 255 -11.06 -8.03 -15.65
C LYS A 255 -9.98 -9.06 -15.34
N ASN A 256 -8.78 -8.83 -15.86
CA ASN A 256 -7.62 -9.69 -15.64
C ASN A 256 -6.32 -8.93 -15.92
N ALA A 257 -5.32 -9.11 -15.07
CA ALA A 257 -3.95 -8.69 -15.33
C ALA A 257 -3.04 -9.91 -15.47
N TYR A 258 -2.32 -10.01 -16.59
CA TYR A 258 -1.28 -11.02 -16.77
C TYR A 258 0.04 -10.51 -16.20
N ILE A 259 0.64 -11.25 -15.28
CA ILE A 259 1.88 -10.88 -14.58
C ILE A 259 3.03 -11.72 -15.13
N VAL A 260 4.04 -11.02 -15.63
CA VAL A 260 5.27 -11.56 -16.24
C VAL A 260 6.53 -11.04 -15.54
N GLU A 261 7.69 -11.60 -15.89
CA GLU A 261 9.00 -11.18 -15.37
C GLU A 261 9.70 -10.13 -16.24
N GLY A 262 9.67 -10.29 -17.56
CA GLY A 262 10.49 -9.51 -18.48
C GLY A 262 9.75 -8.39 -19.20
N GLU A 263 10.50 -7.40 -19.69
CA GLU A 263 9.94 -6.31 -20.49
C GLU A 263 9.40 -6.83 -21.85
N PHE A 264 10.09 -7.78 -22.48
CA PHE A 264 9.64 -8.37 -23.74
C PHE A 264 8.36 -9.20 -23.58
N ASP A 265 8.13 -9.77 -22.40
CA ASP A 265 6.89 -10.48 -22.08
C ASP A 265 5.69 -9.56 -21.90
N VAL A 266 5.92 -8.24 -21.93
CA VAL A 266 4.87 -7.21 -22.03
C VAL A 266 4.82 -6.63 -23.45
N ILE A 267 5.98 -6.28 -24.00
CA ILE A 267 6.10 -5.62 -25.31
C ILE A 267 5.60 -6.51 -26.43
N THR A 268 5.99 -7.79 -26.45
CA THR A 268 5.62 -8.72 -27.51
C THR A 268 4.11 -8.99 -27.48
N PRO A 269 3.46 -9.37 -26.36
CA PRO A 269 2.00 -9.47 -26.31
C PRO A 269 1.26 -8.18 -26.70
N TYR A 270 1.75 -7.01 -26.26
CA TYR A 270 1.17 -5.72 -26.63
C TYR A 270 1.13 -5.51 -28.14
N GLN A 271 2.23 -5.81 -28.84
CA GLN A 271 2.32 -5.69 -30.30
C GLN A 271 1.28 -6.55 -31.04
N TYR A 272 0.85 -7.66 -30.44
CA TYR A 272 -0.15 -8.56 -30.99
C TYR A 272 -1.57 -8.34 -30.41
N GLY A 273 -1.78 -7.22 -29.71
CA GLY A 273 -3.10 -6.79 -29.23
C GLY A 273 -3.47 -7.28 -27.82
N PHE A 274 -2.58 -8.01 -27.15
CA PHE A 274 -2.79 -8.43 -25.76
C PHE A 274 -2.20 -7.39 -24.82
N THR A 275 -3.01 -6.40 -24.47
CA THR A 275 -2.53 -5.17 -23.82
C THR A 275 -2.65 -5.17 -22.30
N ASN A 276 -3.13 -6.24 -21.66
CA ASN A 276 -3.33 -6.35 -20.21
C ASN A 276 -2.19 -7.11 -19.49
N PHE A 277 -0.98 -7.07 -20.06
CA PHE A 277 0.24 -7.66 -19.49
C PHE A 277 1.05 -6.60 -18.74
N VAL A 278 1.63 -7.01 -17.61
CA VAL A 278 2.50 -6.17 -16.77
C VAL A 278 3.69 -6.96 -16.24
N ALA A 279 4.86 -6.35 -16.18
CA ALA A 279 6.07 -7.00 -15.68
C ALA A 279 6.44 -6.53 -14.28
N ILE A 280 6.77 -7.49 -13.40
CA ILE A 280 7.41 -7.17 -12.12
C ILE A 280 8.82 -6.63 -12.37
N LYS A 281 9.24 -5.65 -11.57
CA LYS A 281 10.59 -5.05 -11.72
C LYS A 281 11.63 -5.62 -10.79
N GLY A 282 11.28 -6.64 -9.99
CA GLY A 282 12.15 -7.31 -9.04
C GLY A 282 12.05 -8.82 -9.08
N THR A 283 12.54 -9.46 -8.01
CA THR A 283 12.64 -10.91 -7.89
C THR A 283 11.36 -11.55 -7.36
N ALA A 284 10.37 -10.76 -6.96
CA ALA A 284 9.12 -11.26 -6.42
C ALA A 284 8.00 -10.24 -6.63
N LEU A 285 6.79 -10.75 -6.78
CA LEU A 285 5.56 -9.96 -6.74
C LEU A 285 5.34 -9.42 -5.32
N THR A 286 5.10 -8.12 -5.19
CA THR A 286 4.95 -7.43 -3.90
C THR A 286 3.48 -7.17 -3.56
N ASN A 287 3.20 -6.94 -2.28
CA ASN A 287 1.86 -6.54 -1.83
C ASN A 287 1.47 -5.18 -2.46
N GLU A 288 2.39 -4.22 -2.55
CA GLU A 288 2.12 -2.91 -3.14
C GLU A 288 1.77 -3.00 -4.63
N GLN A 289 2.42 -3.88 -5.40
CA GLN A 289 2.06 -4.15 -6.79
C GLN A 289 0.68 -4.81 -6.91
N LEU A 290 0.35 -5.75 -6.02
CA LEU A 290 -0.97 -6.38 -5.97
C LEU A 290 -2.07 -5.38 -5.59
N LEU A 291 -1.82 -4.49 -4.63
CA LEU A 291 -2.73 -3.40 -4.27
C LEU A 291 -2.95 -2.45 -5.46
N LEU A 292 -1.91 -2.14 -6.23
CA LEU A 292 -2.04 -1.37 -7.46
C LEU A 292 -2.96 -2.08 -8.47
N LEU A 293 -2.78 -3.38 -8.69
CA LEU A 293 -3.61 -4.16 -9.61
C LEU A 293 -5.06 -4.32 -9.11
N LYS A 294 -5.27 -4.45 -7.79
CA LYS A 294 -6.60 -4.58 -7.16
C LYS A 294 -7.51 -3.39 -7.45
N ARG A 295 -6.95 -2.22 -7.78
CA ARG A 295 -7.71 -1.04 -8.22
C ARG A 295 -8.41 -1.22 -9.57
N PHE A 296 -7.95 -2.19 -10.37
CA PHE A 296 -8.41 -2.40 -11.74
C PHE A 296 -9.08 -3.76 -11.94
N THR A 297 -8.74 -4.77 -11.14
CA THR A 297 -9.22 -6.15 -11.32
C THR A 297 -9.23 -6.93 -10.01
N ASP A 298 -10.15 -7.90 -9.91
CA ASP A 298 -10.18 -8.90 -8.85
C ASP A 298 -9.45 -10.20 -9.24
N ARG A 299 -8.91 -10.27 -10.46
CA ARG A 299 -8.23 -11.45 -10.99
C ARG A 299 -6.86 -11.10 -11.54
N VAL A 300 -5.88 -11.92 -11.19
CA VAL A 300 -4.51 -11.89 -11.73
C VAL A 300 -4.13 -13.26 -12.27
N THR A 301 -3.43 -13.28 -13.41
CA THR A 301 -2.95 -14.51 -14.04
C THR A 301 -1.43 -14.49 -14.13
N LEU A 302 -0.78 -15.45 -13.51
CA LEU A 302 0.67 -15.63 -13.59
C LEU A 302 1.01 -16.36 -14.88
N THR A 303 1.99 -15.86 -15.62
CA THR A 303 2.58 -16.56 -16.77
C THR A 303 4.08 -16.77 -16.57
N LEU A 304 4.47 -16.95 -15.31
CA LEU A 304 5.84 -17.14 -14.87
C LEU A 304 6.26 -18.60 -15.09
N ASP A 305 7.56 -18.87 -15.11
CA ASP A 305 8.10 -20.23 -14.95
C ASP A 305 7.73 -20.69 -13.53
N VAL A 306 6.51 -21.21 -13.35
CA VAL A 306 6.07 -21.75 -12.07
C VAL A 306 6.66 -23.14 -11.91
N ASP A 307 7.99 -23.21 -11.83
CA ASP A 307 8.71 -24.33 -11.23
C ASP A 307 8.53 -24.23 -9.71
N VAL A 308 7.35 -24.68 -9.27
CA VAL A 308 6.80 -24.66 -7.90
C VAL A 308 7.79 -25.17 -6.84
N ALA A 309 8.76 -26.00 -7.24
CA ALA A 309 9.65 -26.69 -6.30
C ALA A 309 10.75 -25.80 -5.67
N GLY A 310 10.90 -24.51 -6.03
CA GLY A 310 12.08 -23.73 -5.61
C GLY A 310 11.89 -22.28 -5.16
N GLU A 311 10.87 -21.55 -5.62
CA GLU A 311 10.84 -20.09 -5.42
C GLU A 311 9.89 -19.62 -4.30
N GLN A 312 10.47 -19.41 -3.11
CA GLN A 312 9.78 -18.76 -1.97
C GLN A 312 9.20 -17.37 -2.31
N SER A 313 9.67 -16.71 -3.38
CA SER A 313 9.16 -15.45 -3.92
C SER A 313 7.75 -15.60 -4.50
N THR A 314 7.53 -16.58 -5.39
CA THR A 314 6.24 -16.85 -6.02
C THR A 314 5.20 -17.28 -4.98
N HIS A 315 5.60 -18.05 -3.98
CA HIS A 315 4.72 -18.47 -2.88
C HIS A 315 4.19 -17.27 -2.09
N ARG A 316 5.07 -16.33 -1.75
CA ARG A 316 4.69 -15.09 -1.06
C ARG A 316 3.74 -14.25 -1.90
N GLY A 317 3.98 -14.15 -3.21
CA GLY A 317 3.09 -13.42 -4.12
C GLY A 317 1.66 -13.96 -4.13
N ILE A 318 1.50 -15.30 -4.20
CA ILE A 318 0.19 -15.96 -4.16
C ILE A 318 -0.50 -15.69 -2.82
N GLU A 319 0.22 -15.87 -1.70
CA GLU A 319 -0.33 -15.62 -0.36
C GLU A 319 -0.79 -14.18 -0.17
N GLU A 320 -0.01 -13.19 -0.61
CA GLU A 320 -0.39 -11.78 -0.51
C GLU A 320 -1.60 -11.47 -1.40
N ALA A 321 -1.68 -12.05 -2.60
CA ALA A 321 -2.81 -11.86 -3.50
C ALA A 321 -4.12 -12.40 -2.90
N GLU A 322 -4.08 -13.58 -2.28
CA GLU A 322 -5.24 -14.13 -1.57
C GLU A 322 -5.70 -13.28 -0.39
N ARG A 323 -4.76 -12.72 0.38
CA ARG A 323 -5.14 -11.83 1.50
C ARG A 323 -5.90 -10.60 1.01
N LEU A 324 -5.59 -10.16 -0.21
CA LEU A 324 -6.27 -9.08 -0.93
C LEU A 324 -7.54 -9.54 -1.66
N ASP A 325 -7.97 -10.78 -1.46
CA ASP A 325 -9.16 -11.37 -2.10
C ASP A 325 -9.07 -11.37 -3.64
N LEU A 326 -7.86 -11.53 -4.18
CA LEU A 326 -7.64 -11.70 -5.61
C LEU A 326 -7.78 -13.17 -6.01
N GLU A 327 -8.51 -13.42 -7.10
CA GLU A 327 -8.51 -14.70 -7.79
C GLU A 327 -7.18 -14.85 -8.56
N VAL A 328 -6.33 -15.78 -8.11
CA VAL A 328 -5.03 -16.05 -8.74
C VAL A 328 -5.15 -17.25 -9.68
N LYS A 329 -4.77 -17.06 -10.94
CA LYS A 329 -4.69 -18.11 -11.96
C LYS A 329 -3.29 -18.23 -12.54
N VAL A 330 -3.06 -19.29 -13.29
CA VAL A 330 -1.83 -19.54 -14.06
C VAL A 330 -2.20 -19.84 -15.51
N ALA A 331 -1.48 -19.26 -16.47
CA ALA A 331 -1.54 -19.69 -17.86
C ALA A 331 -0.31 -20.55 -18.17
N ARG A 332 -0.54 -21.82 -18.55
CA ARG A 332 0.52 -22.73 -18.99
C ARG A 332 0.80 -22.48 -20.46
N LEU A 333 1.99 -22.01 -20.78
CA LEU A 333 2.46 -21.89 -22.16
C LEU A 333 2.91 -23.27 -22.64
N SER A 334 2.25 -23.78 -23.67
CA SER A 334 2.55 -25.08 -24.27
C SER A 334 3.72 -25.04 -25.25
N LYS A 335 4.05 -23.82 -25.70
CA LYS A 335 5.12 -23.46 -26.63
C LYS A 335 5.86 -22.26 -26.08
N GLY A 336 7.19 -22.22 -26.23
CA GLY A 336 8.05 -21.23 -25.58
C GLY A 336 8.14 -21.39 -24.05
N LYS A 337 9.05 -20.61 -23.45
CA LYS A 337 9.26 -20.54 -21.99
C LYS A 337 8.56 -19.35 -21.35
N ASP A 338 8.43 -18.29 -22.12
CA ASP A 338 7.88 -17.00 -21.71
C ASP A 338 6.92 -16.48 -22.80
N PRO A 339 6.06 -15.48 -22.51
CA PRO A 339 5.15 -14.93 -23.51
C PRO A 339 5.85 -14.44 -24.78
N ASP A 340 7.05 -13.87 -24.68
CA ASP A 340 7.81 -13.44 -25.87
C ASP A 340 8.17 -14.62 -26.79
N SER A 341 8.78 -15.67 -26.25
CA SER A 341 9.17 -16.85 -27.02
C SER A 341 7.96 -17.66 -27.49
N SER A 342 6.90 -17.74 -26.68
CA SER A 342 5.66 -18.44 -27.03
C SER A 342 4.98 -17.84 -28.24
N ILE A 343 4.82 -16.51 -28.28
CA ILE A 343 4.24 -15.80 -29.42
C ILE A 343 5.10 -15.95 -30.68
N ARG A 344 6.43 -15.91 -30.54
CA ARG A 344 7.36 -16.07 -31.67
C ARG A 344 7.35 -17.48 -32.25
N GLU A 345 7.04 -18.50 -31.43
CA GLU A 345 6.90 -19.87 -31.88
C GLU A 345 5.51 -20.13 -32.50
N ASP A 346 4.42 -19.81 -31.80
CA ASP A 346 3.06 -19.96 -32.31
C ASP A 346 2.07 -19.04 -31.58
N ILE A 347 1.69 -17.94 -32.24
CA ILE A 347 0.72 -16.98 -31.71
C ILE A 347 -0.69 -17.55 -31.51
N ASN A 348 -1.12 -18.49 -32.35
CA ASN A 348 -2.45 -19.07 -32.23
C ASN A 348 -2.51 -19.98 -31.00
N GLN A 349 -1.43 -20.71 -30.76
CA GLN A 349 -1.31 -21.51 -29.55
C GLN A 349 -1.18 -20.63 -28.31
N PHE A 350 -0.37 -19.56 -28.33
CA PHE A 350 -0.29 -18.60 -27.24
C PHE A 350 -1.68 -18.04 -26.86
N LYS A 351 -2.49 -17.65 -27.86
CA LYS A 351 -3.86 -17.17 -27.64
C LYS A 351 -4.75 -18.20 -26.93
N LYS A 352 -4.62 -19.49 -27.29
CA LYS A 352 -5.33 -20.58 -26.60
C LYS A 352 -4.83 -20.77 -25.17
N ASP A 353 -3.53 -20.68 -24.96
CA ASP A 353 -2.89 -20.89 -23.67
C ASP A 353 -3.29 -19.80 -22.66
N ILE A 354 -3.27 -18.52 -23.07
CA ILE A 354 -3.65 -17.42 -22.18
C ILE A 354 -5.15 -17.35 -21.89
N THR A 355 -5.99 -17.94 -22.75
CA THR A 355 -7.45 -18.04 -22.50
C THR A 355 -7.80 -19.24 -21.63
N LYS A 356 -7.01 -20.32 -21.70
CA LYS A 356 -7.14 -21.51 -20.85
C LYS A 356 -6.33 -21.37 -19.55
N THR A 357 -6.76 -20.45 -18.69
CA THR A 357 -6.14 -20.24 -17.38
C THR A 357 -6.61 -21.27 -16.35
N ILE A 358 -5.71 -21.71 -15.48
CA ILE A 358 -5.96 -22.72 -14.44
C ILE A 358 -5.92 -22.01 -13.07
N PRO A 359 -6.85 -22.27 -12.12
CA PRO A 359 -6.72 -21.77 -10.75
C PRO A 359 -5.36 -22.16 -10.14
N VAL A 360 -4.75 -21.26 -9.36
CA VAL A 360 -3.37 -21.46 -8.90
C VAL A 360 -3.17 -22.77 -8.13
N TYR A 361 -4.12 -23.16 -7.29
CA TYR A 361 -4.06 -24.40 -6.53
C TYR A 361 -4.20 -25.65 -7.40
N ASP A 362 -5.08 -25.59 -8.40
CA ASP A 362 -5.19 -26.66 -9.39
C ASP A 362 -3.86 -26.85 -10.12
N TYR A 363 -3.21 -25.74 -10.49
CA TYR A 363 -1.89 -25.78 -11.09
C TYR A 363 -0.85 -26.43 -10.15
N LEU A 364 -0.83 -26.07 -8.86
CA LEU A 364 0.09 -26.63 -7.87
C LEU A 364 -0.11 -28.14 -7.69
N ILE A 365 -1.37 -28.57 -7.59
CA ILE A 365 -1.76 -29.99 -7.48
C ILE A 365 -1.29 -30.76 -8.71
N ASP A 366 -1.66 -30.30 -9.90
CA ASP A 366 -1.26 -30.91 -11.16
C ASP A 366 0.27 -31.02 -11.28
N SER A 367 1.00 -29.95 -10.94
CA SER A 367 2.46 -29.91 -11.03
C SER A 367 3.12 -30.95 -10.11
N ALA A 368 2.61 -31.09 -8.88
CA ALA A 368 3.09 -32.09 -7.93
C ALA A 368 2.78 -33.52 -8.40
N GLN A 369 1.59 -33.76 -8.97
CA GLN A 369 1.24 -35.07 -9.55
C GLN A 369 2.15 -35.47 -10.71
N HIS A 370 2.53 -34.52 -11.57
CA HIS A 370 3.48 -34.79 -12.66
C HIS A 370 4.89 -35.13 -12.15
N ARG A 371 5.33 -34.52 -11.04
CA ARG A 371 6.63 -34.86 -10.40
C ARG A 371 6.62 -36.23 -9.71
N TYR A 372 5.47 -36.67 -9.20
CA TYR A 372 5.32 -37.88 -8.40
C TYR A 372 4.18 -38.78 -8.94
N PRO A 373 4.32 -39.37 -10.14
CA PRO A 373 3.21 -40.00 -10.85
C PRO A 373 2.88 -41.44 -10.41
N ASP A 374 3.77 -42.11 -9.66
CA ASP A 374 3.69 -43.56 -9.42
C ASP A 374 2.59 -44.01 -8.42
N GLY A 375 1.84 -43.06 -7.84
CA GLY A 375 0.73 -43.35 -6.93
C GLY A 375 1.12 -44.03 -5.61
N THR A 376 2.41 -44.24 -5.34
CA THR A 376 2.89 -44.92 -4.13
C THR A 376 2.60 -44.10 -2.87
N SER A 377 2.65 -44.73 -1.70
CA SER A 377 2.54 -44.03 -0.42
C SER A 377 3.61 -42.94 -0.27
N PHE A 378 4.81 -43.15 -0.85
CA PHE A 378 5.87 -42.15 -0.89
C PHE A 378 5.52 -40.96 -1.77
N SER A 379 5.02 -41.19 -2.99
CA SER A 379 4.57 -40.12 -3.89
C SER A 379 3.41 -39.33 -3.33
N LYS A 380 2.41 -40.01 -2.74
CA LYS A 380 1.28 -39.37 -2.04
C LYS A 380 1.78 -38.47 -0.91
N LYS A 381 2.74 -38.95 -0.11
CA LYS A 381 3.41 -38.14 0.93
C LYS A 381 4.10 -36.92 0.33
N LYS A 382 4.84 -37.06 -0.78
CA LYS A 382 5.58 -35.96 -1.41
C LYS A 382 4.67 -34.88 -1.98
N ILE A 383 3.60 -35.27 -2.69
CA ILE A 383 2.58 -34.35 -3.19
C ILE A 383 1.96 -33.58 -2.03
N ALA A 384 1.60 -34.27 -0.94
CA ALA A 384 1.01 -33.64 0.22
C ALA A 384 1.99 -32.68 0.94
N GLU A 385 3.26 -33.07 1.12
CA GLU A 385 4.31 -32.21 1.68
C GLU A 385 4.49 -30.92 0.87
N GLU A 386 4.35 -31.00 -0.45
CA GLU A 386 4.50 -29.88 -1.37
C GLU A 386 3.28 -28.95 -1.40
N VAL A 387 2.07 -29.50 -1.52
CA VAL A 387 0.85 -28.69 -1.79
C VAL A 387 0.14 -28.23 -0.51
N MET A 388 0.14 -29.04 0.55
CA MET A 388 -0.61 -28.74 1.77
C MET A 388 -0.22 -27.42 2.47
N PRO A 389 1.06 -26.95 2.43
CA PRO A 389 1.42 -25.63 2.96
C PRO A 389 0.68 -24.45 2.31
N PHE A 390 0.19 -24.61 1.09
CA PHE A 390 -0.60 -23.60 0.40
C PHE A 390 -2.07 -23.70 0.80
N ILE A 391 -2.65 -24.90 0.75
CA ILE A 391 -4.06 -25.14 1.14
C ILE A 391 -4.32 -24.76 2.60
N GLU A 392 -3.34 -24.98 3.48
CA GLU A 392 -3.42 -24.57 4.88
C GLU A 392 -3.62 -23.05 5.05
N ARG A 393 -3.07 -22.24 4.15
CA ARG A 393 -3.10 -20.77 4.23
C ARG A 393 -4.35 -20.15 3.62
N ILE A 394 -5.13 -20.91 2.84
CA ILE A 394 -6.41 -20.45 2.30
C ILE A 394 -7.28 -19.95 3.45
N THR A 395 -7.65 -18.67 3.35
CA THR A 395 -8.42 -17.99 4.40
C THR A 395 -9.94 -18.11 4.20
N ASN A 396 -10.40 -18.29 2.96
CA ASN A 396 -11.82 -18.50 2.66
C ASN A 396 -12.21 -19.96 2.97
N PRO A 397 -13.20 -20.21 3.86
CA PRO A 397 -13.55 -21.57 4.29
C PRO A 397 -14.15 -22.43 3.18
N ILE A 398 -14.86 -21.82 2.21
CA ILE A 398 -15.48 -22.53 1.08
C ILE A 398 -14.39 -23.00 0.13
N ILE A 399 -13.47 -22.11 -0.25
CA ILE A 399 -12.33 -22.43 -1.11
C ILE A 399 -11.47 -23.51 -0.43
N LYS A 400 -11.22 -23.37 0.88
CA LYS A 400 -10.44 -24.34 1.64
C LYS A 400 -11.08 -25.72 1.65
N SER A 401 -12.39 -25.80 1.92
CA SER A 401 -13.13 -27.06 1.90
C SER A 401 -13.10 -27.72 0.51
N HIS A 402 -13.26 -26.95 -0.56
CA HIS A 402 -13.14 -27.44 -1.93
C HIS A 402 -11.77 -28.11 -2.18
N TYR A 403 -10.67 -27.46 -1.80
CA TYR A 403 -9.33 -28.02 -2.01
C TYR A 403 -8.97 -29.16 -1.06
N ILE A 404 -9.53 -29.20 0.15
CA ILE A 404 -9.42 -30.37 1.04
C ILE A 404 -10.04 -31.60 0.36
N LYS A 405 -11.26 -31.46 -0.15
CA LYS A 405 -11.95 -32.52 -0.89
C LYS A 405 -11.19 -32.94 -2.15
N LYS A 406 -10.68 -31.98 -2.91
CA LYS A 406 -9.87 -32.26 -4.10
C LYS A 406 -8.58 -33.02 -3.77
N MET A 407 -7.86 -32.61 -2.71
CA MET A 407 -6.66 -33.32 -2.25
C MET A 407 -6.94 -34.74 -1.76
N ALA A 408 -8.04 -34.93 -1.02
CA ALA A 408 -8.48 -36.25 -0.58
C ALA A 408 -8.71 -37.19 -1.78
N SER A 409 -9.36 -36.67 -2.83
CA SER A 409 -9.54 -37.41 -4.08
C SER A 409 -8.23 -37.69 -4.81
N VAL A 410 -7.34 -36.71 -4.93
CA VAL A 410 -6.04 -36.84 -5.64
C VAL A 410 -5.11 -37.85 -4.96
N LEU A 411 -5.12 -37.89 -3.63
CA LEU A 411 -4.28 -38.80 -2.84
C LEU A 411 -4.98 -40.13 -2.53
N GLU A 412 -6.27 -40.27 -2.87
CA GLU A 412 -7.12 -41.42 -2.53
C GLU A 412 -7.10 -41.74 -1.03
N VAL A 413 -7.32 -40.71 -0.20
CA VAL A 413 -7.39 -40.81 1.26
C VAL A 413 -8.63 -40.10 1.78
N SER A 414 -8.95 -40.27 3.06
CA SER A 414 -10.07 -39.56 3.69
C SER A 414 -9.78 -38.05 3.85
N GLU A 415 -10.82 -37.21 3.76
CA GLU A 415 -10.73 -35.77 4.08
C GLU A 415 -10.21 -35.54 5.51
N GLU A 416 -10.53 -36.46 6.43
CA GLU A 416 -10.02 -36.48 7.81
C GLU A 416 -8.49 -36.57 7.84
N SER A 417 -7.89 -37.44 7.02
CA SER A 417 -6.43 -37.58 6.93
C SER A 417 -5.76 -36.30 6.42
N ILE A 418 -6.38 -35.62 5.45
CA ILE A 418 -5.95 -34.30 4.97
C ILE A 418 -6.05 -33.26 6.10
N GLY A 419 -7.14 -33.26 6.86
CA GLY A 419 -7.35 -32.40 8.04
C GLY A 419 -6.30 -32.61 9.14
N SER A 420 -5.92 -33.87 9.41
CA SER A 420 -4.83 -34.22 10.33
C SER A 420 -3.49 -33.64 9.86
N MET A 421 -3.19 -33.72 8.56
CA MET A 421 -1.97 -33.16 8.00
C MET A 421 -1.91 -31.63 8.12
N ILE A 422 -3.02 -30.93 7.85
CA ILE A 422 -3.12 -29.47 8.10
C ILE A 422 -2.81 -29.15 9.55
N SER A 423 -3.34 -29.94 10.49
CA SER A 423 -3.13 -29.76 11.92
C SER A 423 -1.67 -29.98 12.32
N LEU A 424 -0.99 -30.97 11.72
CA LEU A 424 0.45 -31.21 11.91
C LEU A 424 1.30 -30.03 11.40
N ILE A 425 0.99 -29.49 10.22
CA ILE A 425 1.68 -28.31 9.66
C ILE A 425 1.54 -27.10 10.61
N LYS A 426 0.34 -26.87 11.14
CA LYS A 426 0.09 -25.79 12.11
C LYS A 426 0.89 -25.97 13.40
N ARG A 427 1.00 -27.21 13.91
CA ARG A 427 1.80 -27.53 15.11
C ARG A 427 3.29 -27.30 14.85
N LYS A 428 3.81 -27.76 13.72
CA LYS A 428 5.23 -27.58 13.32
C LYS A 428 5.61 -26.10 13.19
N LYS A 429 4.73 -25.27 12.59
CA LYS A 429 4.91 -23.81 12.54
C LYS A 429 4.91 -23.15 13.92
N LYS A 430 4.09 -23.62 14.87
CA LYS A 430 4.09 -23.11 16.26
C LYS A 430 5.39 -23.44 17.00
N THR A 431 5.97 -24.62 16.77
CA THR A 431 7.24 -25.04 17.40
C THR A 431 8.47 -24.38 16.75
N GLU A 432 8.49 -24.18 15.43
CA GLU A 432 9.57 -23.46 14.73
C GLU A 432 9.49 -21.93 14.92
N GLY A 433 8.30 -21.39 15.20
CA GLY A 433 8.07 -19.96 15.44
C GLY A 433 8.53 -19.42 16.81
N VAL A 434 9.15 -20.26 17.67
CA VAL A 434 9.59 -19.86 19.02
C VAL A 434 10.85 -18.97 18.98
N PHE A 435 11.58 -18.93 17.85
CA PHE A 435 12.70 -18.01 17.61
C PHE A 435 12.40 -17.03 16.47
N LYS A 436 11.37 -16.20 16.65
CA LYS A 436 11.34 -14.87 16.01
C LYS A 436 11.49 -13.84 17.12
N PRO A 437 12.42 -12.87 17.03
CA PRO A 437 12.29 -11.68 17.87
C PRO A 437 10.88 -11.18 17.64
N LYS A 438 10.11 -10.99 18.71
CA LYS A 438 8.81 -10.35 18.64
C LYS A 438 9.02 -9.05 17.87
N ASN A 439 8.66 -9.03 16.59
CA ASN A 439 8.32 -7.78 15.93
C ASN A 439 7.32 -7.15 16.87
N LYS A 440 7.70 -5.98 17.42
CA LYS A 440 6.95 -5.25 18.43
C LYS A 440 5.47 -5.45 18.15
N ALA A 441 4.81 -6.19 19.04
CA ALA A 441 3.37 -6.17 19.09
C ALA A 441 3.02 -4.69 19.02
N THR A 442 2.21 -4.30 18.04
CA THR A 442 1.42 -3.07 18.12
C THR A 442 0.97 -2.98 19.56
N THR A 443 1.55 -2.02 20.30
CA THR A 443 1.28 -1.83 21.71
C THR A 443 -0.22 -1.69 21.81
N LYS A 444 -0.89 -2.73 22.34
CA LYS A 444 -2.33 -2.70 22.54
C LYS A 444 -2.56 -1.45 23.38
N GLU A 445 -3.22 -0.46 22.80
CA GLU A 445 -3.35 0.86 23.40
C GLU A 445 -3.94 0.69 24.81
N ASP A 446 -3.32 1.32 25.81
CA ASP A 446 -3.70 1.11 27.20
C ASP A 446 -5.18 1.51 27.43
N ARG A 447 -5.90 0.75 28.27
CA ARG A 447 -7.35 0.93 28.50
C ARG A 447 -7.66 2.37 28.94
N GLN A 448 -6.79 2.98 29.74
CA GLN A 448 -6.94 4.37 30.20
C GLN A 448 -6.91 5.37 29.04
N THR A 449 -6.08 5.10 28.02
CA THR A 449 -6.00 5.94 26.81
C THR A 449 -7.24 5.72 25.94
N LEU A 450 -7.63 4.46 25.73
CA LEU A 450 -8.75 4.09 24.86
C LEU A 450 -10.09 4.67 25.34
N ILE A 451 -10.40 4.56 26.63
CA ILE A 451 -11.66 5.08 27.20
C ILE A 451 -11.69 6.62 27.10
N GLY A 452 -10.56 7.28 27.37
CA GLY A 452 -10.45 8.73 27.21
C GLY A 452 -10.72 9.20 25.77
N LYS A 453 -10.16 8.49 24.77
CA LYS A 453 -10.44 8.78 23.36
C LYS A 453 -11.92 8.59 23.01
N TYR A 454 -12.50 7.48 23.45
CA TYR A 454 -13.89 7.16 23.14
C TYR A 454 -14.87 8.15 23.79
N LEU A 455 -14.65 8.54 25.05
CA LEU A 455 -15.51 9.48 25.74
C LEU A 455 -15.54 10.85 25.04
N LEU A 456 -14.38 11.37 24.64
CA LEU A 456 -14.31 12.61 23.86
C LEU A 456 -14.95 12.46 22.48
N SER A 457 -14.70 11.34 21.79
CA SER A 457 -15.35 11.02 20.52
C SER A 457 -16.88 11.03 20.64
N TYR A 458 -17.40 10.38 21.68
CA TYR A 458 -18.83 10.31 21.98
C TYR A 458 -19.44 11.69 22.24
N ILE A 459 -18.77 12.53 23.04
CA ILE A 459 -19.20 13.91 23.26
C ILE A 459 -19.31 14.66 21.92
N PHE A 460 -18.26 14.66 21.10
CA PHE A 460 -18.23 15.46 19.87
C PHE A 460 -19.16 14.96 18.76
N GLN A 461 -19.50 13.66 18.77
CA GLN A 461 -20.41 13.05 17.80
C GLN A 461 -21.87 12.97 18.28
N SER A 462 -22.15 13.41 19.51
CA SER A 462 -23.51 13.44 20.05
C SER A 462 -24.40 14.48 19.34
N GLU A 463 -25.71 14.40 19.56
CA GLU A 463 -26.68 15.38 19.05
C GLU A 463 -26.50 16.75 19.71
N ASP A 464 -26.25 16.76 21.02
CA ASP A 464 -25.91 17.96 21.79
C ASP A 464 -24.59 17.76 22.57
N PRO A 465 -23.45 18.13 21.95
CA PRO A 465 -22.15 18.03 22.60
C PRO A 465 -22.04 18.82 23.90
N PHE A 466 -22.78 19.92 24.07
CA PHE A 466 -22.73 20.70 25.31
C PHE A 466 -23.43 19.98 26.45
N LEU A 467 -24.60 19.38 26.19
CA LEU A 467 -25.33 18.60 27.18
C LEU A 467 -24.54 17.37 27.64
N VAL A 468 -23.98 16.60 26.70
CA VAL A 468 -23.20 15.40 27.03
C VAL A 468 -21.90 15.79 27.76
N PHE A 469 -21.26 16.89 27.34
CA PHE A 469 -20.08 17.42 28.03
C PHE A 469 -20.39 17.78 29.49
N ASP A 470 -21.51 18.47 29.77
CA ASP A 470 -21.90 18.82 31.14
C ASP A 470 -22.11 17.56 31.99
N ARG A 471 -22.77 16.53 31.46
CA ARG A 471 -22.93 15.25 32.16
C ARG A 471 -21.59 14.61 32.54
N VAL A 472 -20.61 14.66 31.64
CA VAL A 472 -19.27 14.08 31.85
C VAL A 472 -18.45 14.90 32.85
N PHE A 473 -18.38 16.22 32.66
CA PHE A 473 -17.52 17.11 33.45
C PHE A 473 -18.14 17.59 34.78
N ASN A 474 -19.38 17.17 35.08
CA ASN A 474 -19.91 17.19 36.44
C ASN A 474 -19.16 16.22 37.37
N GLN A 475 -18.52 15.18 36.82
CA GLN A 475 -17.80 14.15 37.59
C GLN A 475 -16.30 14.11 37.28
N LEU A 476 -15.90 14.56 36.08
CA LEU A 476 -14.51 14.63 35.64
C LEU A 476 -14.00 16.07 35.56
N GLN A 477 -12.68 16.20 35.61
CA GLN A 477 -11.93 17.41 35.29
C GLN A 477 -11.00 17.14 34.10
N PRO A 478 -10.58 18.15 33.32
CA PRO A 478 -9.66 17.93 32.20
C PRO A 478 -8.42 17.14 32.58
N LYS A 479 -7.81 17.42 33.74
CA LYS A 479 -6.65 16.68 34.30
C LYS A 479 -6.89 15.18 34.53
N ASP A 480 -8.14 14.73 34.56
CA ASP A 480 -8.46 13.31 34.74
C ASP A 480 -8.12 12.48 33.48
N PHE A 481 -8.08 13.09 32.30
CA PHE A 481 -7.63 12.43 31.08
C PHE A 481 -6.12 12.16 31.11
N TYR A 482 -5.68 11.01 30.61
CA TYR A 482 -4.27 10.61 30.65
C TYR A 482 -3.38 11.41 29.67
N LEU A 483 -3.86 11.59 28.44
CA LEU A 483 -3.10 12.30 27.41
C LEU A 483 -3.28 13.82 27.55
N VAL A 484 -2.18 14.55 27.61
CA VAL A 484 -2.16 16.03 27.71
C VAL A 484 -2.94 16.69 26.57
N SER A 485 -2.93 16.12 25.37
CA SER A 485 -3.72 16.61 24.23
C SER A 485 -5.22 16.55 24.52
N HIS A 486 -5.71 15.47 25.14
CA HIS A 486 -7.12 15.34 25.55
C HIS A 486 -7.49 16.35 26.63
N GLN A 487 -6.61 16.55 27.62
CA GLN A 487 -6.80 17.56 28.67
C GLN A 487 -6.98 18.95 28.05
N LYS A 488 -6.07 19.35 27.16
CA LYS A 488 -6.11 20.64 26.46
C LYS A 488 -7.35 20.81 25.59
N ILE A 489 -7.74 19.78 24.83
CA ILE A 489 -8.97 19.83 24.02
C ILE A 489 -10.20 20.04 24.92
N ALA A 490 -10.28 19.35 26.06
CA ALA A 490 -11.36 19.53 27.02
C ALA A 490 -11.38 20.94 27.63
N GLU A 491 -10.22 21.50 28.01
CA GLU A 491 -10.10 22.88 28.53
C GLU A 491 -10.56 23.94 27.52
N ILE A 492 -10.16 23.78 26.26
CA ILE A 492 -10.60 24.66 25.18
C ILE A 492 -12.10 24.51 24.96
N PHE A 493 -12.66 23.30 25.06
CA PHE A 493 -14.10 23.08 24.95
C PHE A 493 -14.90 23.74 26.07
N ILE A 494 -14.42 23.69 27.32
CA ILE A 494 -15.01 24.41 28.46
C ILE A 494 -15.05 25.92 28.16
N SER A 495 -13.93 26.46 27.70
CA SER A 495 -13.79 27.88 27.39
C SER A 495 -14.67 28.30 26.21
N PHE A 496 -14.81 27.44 25.21
CA PHE A 496 -15.67 27.64 24.05
C PHE A 496 -17.15 27.66 24.45
N LYS A 497 -17.60 26.67 25.24
CA LYS A 497 -18.98 26.57 25.73
C LYS A 497 -19.42 27.79 26.53
N LYS A 498 -18.53 28.38 27.34
CA LYS A 498 -18.86 29.61 28.12
C LYS A 498 -19.18 30.82 27.23
N ASN A 499 -18.67 30.85 26.00
CA ASN A 499 -18.76 32.00 25.11
C ASN A 499 -19.77 31.82 23.96
N GLU A 500 -20.35 30.63 23.80
CA GLU A 500 -21.20 30.28 22.66
C GLU A 500 -22.48 29.60 23.15
N GLY A 501 -23.65 30.08 22.72
CA GLY A 501 -24.95 29.53 23.13
C GLY A 501 -25.32 28.18 22.49
N ARG A 502 -24.59 27.76 21.46
CA ARG A 502 -24.76 26.45 20.81
C ARG A 502 -23.43 25.94 20.28
N PHE A 503 -23.26 24.62 20.25
CA PHE A 503 -22.05 24.04 19.67
C PHE A 503 -22.01 24.26 18.15
N ASN A 504 -20.89 24.76 17.66
CA ASN A 504 -20.60 24.87 16.24
C ASN A 504 -19.19 24.32 15.99
N LEU A 505 -19.13 23.25 15.18
CA LEU A 505 -17.90 22.49 14.97
C LEU A 505 -16.79 23.35 14.35
N ASP A 506 -17.09 24.09 13.28
CA ASP A 506 -16.11 24.91 12.56
C ASP A 506 -15.51 26.00 13.46
N LYS A 507 -16.37 26.69 14.23
CA LYS A 507 -15.93 27.69 15.21
C LYS A 507 -15.05 27.04 16.28
N PHE A 508 -15.42 25.88 16.81
CA PHE A 508 -14.61 25.19 17.83
C PHE A 508 -13.24 24.78 17.29
N VAL A 509 -13.21 24.15 16.11
CA VAL A 509 -11.98 23.70 15.45
C VAL A 509 -11.04 24.87 15.15
N SER A 510 -11.58 26.06 14.83
CA SER A 510 -10.78 27.28 14.63
C SER A 510 -10.04 27.77 15.87
N LYS A 511 -10.42 27.29 17.08
CA LYS A 511 -9.74 27.61 18.35
C LYS A 511 -8.61 26.63 18.69
N LEU A 512 -8.48 25.53 17.95
CA LEU A 512 -7.44 24.52 18.19
C LEU A 512 -6.14 24.87 17.47
N SER A 513 -5.00 24.58 18.10
CA SER A 513 -3.70 24.62 17.42
C SER A 513 -3.61 23.54 16.32
N SER A 514 -2.62 23.64 15.43
CA SER A 514 -2.39 22.63 14.38
C SER A 514 -2.26 21.20 14.94
N GLU A 515 -1.55 21.05 16.06
CA GLU A 515 -1.30 19.76 16.71
C GLU A 515 -2.58 19.22 17.35
N LEU A 516 -3.32 20.07 18.05
CA LEU A 516 -4.58 19.68 18.68
C LEU A 516 -5.68 19.38 17.66
N ARG A 517 -5.67 20.07 16.52
CA ARG A 517 -6.60 19.79 15.42
C ARG A 517 -6.39 18.38 14.86
N GLN A 518 -5.15 17.94 14.66
CA GLN A 518 -4.89 16.56 14.21
C GLN A 518 -5.43 15.51 15.19
N VAL A 519 -5.22 15.74 16.50
CA VAL A 519 -5.75 14.85 17.55
C VAL A 519 -7.28 14.89 17.57
N PHE A 520 -7.88 16.07 17.49
CA PHE A 520 -9.34 16.22 17.45
C PHE A 520 -9.95 15.50 16.24
N ASP A 521 -9.31 15.58 15.08
CA ASP A 521 -9.76 14.94 13.84
C ASP A 521 -9.80 13.42 13.96
N GLU A 522 -8.78 12.82 14.56
CA GLU A 522 -8.75 11.40 14.91
C GLU A 522 -9.89 11.06 15.90
N LEU A 523 -10.01 11.82 16.99
CA LEU A 523 -11.05 11.60 18.01
C LEU A 523 -12.44 11.70 17.41
N TYR A 524 -12.70 12.70 16.56
CA TYR A 524 -14.00 12.93 15.95
C TYR A 524 -14.43 11.76 15.05
N LEU A 525 -13.48 11.06 14.42
CA LEU A 525 -13.76 9.93 13.54
C LEU A 525 -13.89 8.58 14.27
N LEU A 526 -13.28 8.45 15.44
CA LEU A 526 -13.06 7.18 16.15
C LEU A 526 -14.34 6.37 16.43
N ILE A 527 -15.46 7.01 16.78
CA ILE A 527 -16.71 6.29 17.10
C ILE A 527 -17.26 5.48 15.91
N SER A 528 -16.82 5.79 14.69
CA SER A 528 -17.32 5.16 13.45
C SER A 528 -16.80 3.74 13.22
N ILE A 529 -15.71 3.36 13.90
CA ILE A 529 -15.09 2.03 13.82
C ILE A 529 -15.21 1.22 15.12
N ASN A 530 -15.34 1.88 16.26
CA ASN A 530 -15.36 1.22 17.55
C ASN A 530 -16.81 0.90 17.98
N GLU A 531 -17.28 -0.28 17.57
CA GLU A 531 -18.45 -0.93 18.19
C GLU A 531 -18.24 -1.52 19.61
N PRO A 532 -17.02 -1.85 20.12
CA PRO A 532 -16.91 -2.62 21.36
C PRO A 532 -17.09 -1.82 22.67
N LEU A 533 -17.27 -0.49 22.61
CA LEU A 533 -17.61 0.31 23.79
C LEU A 533 -19.10 0.67 23.87
N LYS A 534 -19.93 0.17 22.94
CA LYS A 534 -21.40 0.31 23.04
C LYS A 534 -21.99 -0.43 24.26
N GLU A 535 -21.27 -1.41 24.82
CA GLU A 535 -21.72 -2.19 25.99
C GLU A 535 -21.40 -1.50 27.33
N ASP A 536 -20.41 -0.59 27.38
CA ASP A 536 -20.08 0.15 28.60
C ASP A 536 -20.96 1.41 28.70
N SER A 537 -21.71 1.54 29.81
CA SER A 537 -22.52 2.74 30.04
C SER A 537 -21.62 3.98 30.15
N LEU A 538 -22.15 5.15 29.76
CA LEU A 538 -21.44 6.43 29.88
C LEU A 538 -20.92 6.65 31.31
N ASP A 539 -21.71 6.27 32.30
CA ASP A 539 -21.38 6.40 33.72
C ASP A 539 -20.20 5.49 34.12
N ARG A 540 -20.14 4.27 33.57
CA ARG A 540 -19.00 3.36 33.76
C ARG A 540 -17.71 3.95 33.20
N MET A 541 -17.74 4.50 31.99
CA MET A 541 -16.55 5.13 31.39
C MET A 541 -16.06 6.34 32.19
N ILE A 542 -16.99 7.17 32.68
CA ILE A 542 -16.69 8.29 33.58
C ILE A 542 -15.99 7.78 34.85
N ALA A 543 -16.56 6.76 35.50
CA ALA A 543 -16.01 6.18 36.72
C ALA A 543 -14.62 5.54 36.48
N GLU A 544 -14.41 4.85 35.36
CA GLU A 544 -13.10 4.28 35.03
C GLU A 544 -12.02 5.34 34.83
N ILE A 545 -12.31 6.41 34.06
CA ILE A 545 -11.36 7.53 33.91
C ILE A 545 -11.05 8.15 35.26
N LYS A 546 -12.06 8.35 36.12
CA LYS A 546 -11.86 8.92 37.45
C LYS A 546 -10.99 8.02 38.33
N LYS A 547 -11.27 6.72 38.36
CA LYS A 547 -10.47 5.71 39.07
C LYS A 547 -9.00 5.80 38.66
N PHE A 548 -8.77 5.78 37.35
CA PHE A 548 -7.43 5.86 36.78
C PHE A 548 -6.72 7.17 37.12
N SER A 549 -7.44 8.29 37.18
CA SER A 549 -6.89 9.58 37.60
C SER A 549 -6.42 9.57 39.06
N ILE A 550 -7.29 9.10 39.96
CA ILE A 550 -6.98 9.01 41.41
C ILE A 550 -5.76 8.11 41.64
N LEU A 551 -5.68 6.97 40.96
CA LEU A 551 -4.53 6.07 41.07
C LEU A 551 -3.21 6.72 40.62
N ARG A 552 -3.23 7.57 39.59
CA ARG A 552 -2.05 8.35 39.17
C ARG A 552 -1.66 9.38 40.22
N GLU A 553 -2.62 10.12 40.78
CA GLU A 553 -2.36 11.11 41.82
C GLU A 553 -1.76 10.46 43.08
N ILE A 554 -2.33 9.32 43.53
CA ILE A 554 -1.77 8.54 44.64
C ILE A 554 -0.33 8.11 44.34
N LYS A 555 -0.09 7.56 43.15
CA LYS A 555 1.25 7.11 42.75
C LYS A 555 2.28 8.26 42.77
N LEU A 556 1.93 9.41 42.21
CA LEU A 556 2.80 10.60 42.20
C LEU A 556 3.16 11.08 43.61
N ILE A 557 2.19 11.07 44.53
CA ILE A 557 2.44 11.44 45.93
C ILE A 557 3.34 10.43 46.63
N LEU A 558 3.12 9.12 46.41
CA LEU A 558 3.94 8.06 47.00
C LEU A 558 5.39 8.06 46.47
N GLU A 559 5.59 8.44 45.21
CA GLU A 559 6.90 8.55 44.57
C GLU A 559 7.64 9.87 44.93
N SER A 560 6.96 10.80 45.61
CA SER A 560 7.57 12.06 46.07
C SER A 560 8.24 11.93 47.45
N ASP A 561 9.33 12.68 47.66
CA ASP A 561 10.02 12.79 48.95
C ASP A 561 9.14 13.39 50.08
N GLU A 562 7.98 13.95 49.72
CA GLU A 562 6.98 14.56 50.61
C GLU A 562 5.87 13.58 51.06
N SER A 563 5.96 12.28 50.76
CA SER A 563 4.90 11.30 51.08
C SER A 563 4.48 11.28 52.56
N LYS A 564 5.39 11.62 53.49
CA LYS A 564 5.10 11.72 54.93
C LYS A 564 4.31 12.98 55.32
N SER A 565 4.44 14.09 54.60
CA SER A 565 3.71 15.34 54.87
C SER A 565 2.33 15.39 54.20
N ARG A 566 2.09 14.56 53.17
CA ARG A 566 0.83 14.50 52.41
C ARG A 566 -0.13 13.37 52.82
N LYS A 567 -0.03 12.87 54.07
CA LYS A 567 -0.86 11.75 54.57
C LYS A 567 -2.37 12.02 54.49
N GLN A 568 -2.81 13.24 54.78
CA GLN A 568 -4.24 13.60 54.72
C GLN A 568 -4.77 13.58 53.28
N GLU A 569 -3.96 14.02 52.32
CA GLU A 569 -4.29 13.99 50.89
C GLU A 569 -4.42 12.54 50.40
N LEU A 570 -3.48 11.66 50.78
CA LEU A 570 -3.56 10.22 50.48
C LEU A 570 -4.81 9.54 51.08
N ALA A 571 -5.20 9.92 52.30
CA ALA A 571 -6.42 9.39 52.93
C ALA A 571 -7.68 9.82 52.17
N ASN A 572 -7.74 11.09 51.75
CA ASN A 572 -8.86 11.62 50.96
C ASN A 572 -8.95 10.94 49.58
N LEU A 573 -7.83 10.79 48.88
CA LEU A 573 -7.77 10.10 47.58
C LEU A 573 -8.16 8.62 47.70
N SER A 574 -7.71 7.94 48.77
CA SER A 574 -8.08 6.54 49.03
C SER A 574 -9.56 6.37 49.31
N LYS A 575 -10.20 7.33 50.00
CA LYS A 575 -11.66 7.33 50.21
C LYS A 575 -12.40 7.55 48.88
N ALA A 576 -11.98 8.54 48.09
CA ALA A 576 -12.56 8.80 46.78
C ALA A 576 -12.42 7.60 45.83
N LEU A 577 -11.28 6.90 45.87
CA LEU A 577 -11.07 5.67 45.10
C LEU A 577 -12.10 4.59 45.45
N LYS A 578 -12.35 4.35 46.74
CA LYS A 578 -13.36 3.37 47.20
C LYS A 578 -14.78 3.72 46.72
N GLU A 579 -15.14 5.00 46.71
CA GLU A 579 -16.45 5.46 46.24
C GLU A 579 -16.62 5.22 44.74
N VAL A 580 -15.58 5.51 43.94
CA VAL A 580 -15.58 5.23 42.49
C VAL A 580 -15.62 3.72 42.21
N GLU A 581 -14.87 2.92 42.96
CA GLU A 581 -14.87 1.45 42.82
C GLU A 581 -16.24 0.84 43.14
N LYS A 582 -16.95 1.37 44.14
CA LYS A 582 -18.33 0.95 44.44
C LYS A 582 -19.27 1.20 43.25
N THR A 583 -19.10 2.32 42.56
CA THR A 583 -19.89 2.69 41.37
C THR A 583 -19.59 1.80 40.16
N LEU A 584 -18.38 1.23 40.07
CA LEU A 584 -18.00 0.27 39.03
C LEU A 584 -18.49 -1.16 39.30
N MET A 585 -18.90 -1.46 40.54
CA MET A 585 -19.42 -2.78 40.95
C MET A 585 -20.95 -2.86 40.95
N SER A 586 -21.63 -1.71 40.95
CA SER A 586 -23.08 -1.55 40.76
C SER A 586 -23.42 -1.43 39.29
#